data_AF-A0A517V978-F1
#
_entry.id   AF-A0A517V978-F1
#
_cell.length_a   1.000
_cell.length_b   1.000
_cell.length_c   1.000
_cell.angle_alpha   90.00
_cell.angle_beta   90.00
_cell.angle_gamma   90.00
#
_symmetry.space_group_name_H-M   'P 1'
#
loop_
_entity.id
_entity.type
_entity.pdbx_description
1 polymer ?
#
loop_
_entity_poly.entity_id
_entity_poly.type
_entity_poly.pdbx_seq_one_letter_code
_entity_poly.pdbx_strand_id
1 'polypeptide(L)'
;MSDRIHFCFSCSLLLFMVGLVIAPSGSQSPLPEPSLHSHTSFQSQQTVQNFLDEESEQTAFVSLNEGLPEKKNKDIKHYIPLNVVPQIMAGKTEQQSPAPVPALKPKNQLRNQKPLKTRSSSRTLRRNLEQTVTTANDLIKQSENSFSRGLIPLADYNLALNLAYDTKIKAAEIQNQGRAKLQLLNEKRNLIQTAVEQLQAFNQPAAQGWYGDLVHARLILAQNDYEIAGVSQNRDRQQTALGQISRLSDQYYSIRDEEFQVGEAGLTEYRRASRAINLARQEQNLFHGMKKDERSLMNYAEDLRQIESAVEWFSSNGAGLGRADLVDLSKAHLNYVQGQYYQKQNKESESQQFFNESMQQSKAAWELRIDQYYPRGTANLHDITTSWILWNASGTELSELKSSQSATIKKELTSGLDRMVNTADQITDRRGRLAGDISMVHCLKNSEFLIELENSQKK
;
A
#
# COMPACT_ATOMS: atom_id res chain seq x y z
N MET A 1 28.58 49.24 -16.37
CA MET A 1 28.63 48.31 -17.52
C MET A 1 29.94 47.54 -17.65
N SER A 2 30.89 47.63 -16.70
CA SER A 2 32.20 46.93 -16.78
C SER A 2 32.28 45.60 -16.01
N ASP A 3 31.36 45.30 -15.09
CA ASP A 3 31.47 44.11 -14.23
C ASP A 3 30.82 42.84 -14.79
N ARG A 4 30.02 42.94 -15.87
CA ARG A 4 29.40 41.77 -16.50
C ARG A 4 30.33 41.05 -17.49
N ILE A 5 31.39 41.72 -17.97
CA ILE A 5 32.32 41.14 -18.94
C ILE A 5 33.36 40.25 -18.23
N HIS A 6 33.75 40.57 -16.99
CA HIS A 6 34.69 39.77 -16.21
C HIS A 6 34.10 38.44 -15.72
N PHE A 7 32.79 38.39 -15.45
CA PHE A 7 32.12 37.16 -15.01
C PHE A 7 31.92 36.13 -16.15
N CYS A 8 31.73 36.59 -17.38
CA CYS A 8 31.60 35.69 -18.54
C CYS A 8 32.95 35.08 -18.97
N PHE A 9 34.07 35.80 -18.78
CA PHE A 9 35.40 35.28 -19.09
C PHE A 9 35.89 34.24 -18.07
N SER A 10 35.52 34.37 -16.79
CA SER A 10 35.88 33.38 -15.76
C SER A 10 35.11 32.06 -15.88
N CYS A 11 33.83 32.08 -16.29
CA CYS A 11 33.07 30.85 -16.56
C CYS A 11 33.55 30.09 -17.81
N SER A 12 34.07 30.80 -18.81
CA SER A 12 34.53 30.19 -20.08
C SER A 12 35.88 29.46 -19.92
N LEU A 13 36.74 29.94 -19.01
CA LEU A 13 38.05 29.31 -18.74
C LEU A 13 37.93 28.00 -17.93
N LEU A 14 36.87 27.89 -17.12
CA LEU A 14 36.62 26.72 -16.27
C LEU A 14 36.04 25.53 -17.05
N LEU A 15 35.28 25.80 -18.12
CA LEU A 15 34.78 24.78 -19.05
C LEU A 15 35.87 24.22 -19.98
N PHE A 16 36.95 24.97 -20.24
CA PHE A 16 38.06 24.50 -21.09
C PHE A 16 39.05 23.59 -20.34
N MET A 17 39.12 23.68 -19.00
CA MET A 17 40.00 22.86 -18.16
C MET A 17 39.42 21.48 -17.79
N VAL A 18 38.11 21.28 -17.92
CA VAL A 18 37.46 19.98 -17.67
C VAL A 18 37.45 19.09 -18.93
N GLY A 19 37.69 19.65 -20.12
CA GLY A 19 37.70 18.93 -21.39
C GLY A 19 39.00 18.21 -21.78
N LEU A 20 40.04 18.23 -20.94
CA LEU A 20 41.39 17.74 -21.31
C LEU A 20 41.90 16.55 -20.47
N VAL A 21 41.01 15.88 -19.73
CA VAL A 21 41.31 14.60 -19.09
C VAL A 21 40.21 13.63 -19.45
N ILE A 22 40.41 12.89 -20.54
CA ILE A 22 40.02 11.49 -20.79
C ILE A 22 40.22 11.23 -22.29
N ALA A 23 41.31 10.54 -22.62
CA ALA A 23 41.47 9.80 -23.86
C ALA A 23 41.91 8.36 -23.51
N PRO A 24 41.57 7.35 -24.34
CA PRO A 24 41.36 5.98 -23.90
C PRO A 24 42.56 5.06 -24.16
N SER A 25 42.68 4.00 -23.37
CA SER A 25 43.55 2.86 -23.65
C SER A 25 42.80 1.57 -23.39
N GLY A 26 42.58 0.77 -24.43
CA GLY A 26 42.01 -0.57 -24.35
C GLY A 26 43.09 -1.64 -24.15
N SER A 27 42.69 -2.78 -23.59
CA SER A 27 43.29 -4.10 -23.88
C SER A 27 42.34 -5.23 -23.45
N GLN A 28 42.47 -6.36 -24.14
CA GLN A 28 41.58 -7.53 -24.16
C GLN A 28 41.82 -8.51 -22.99
N SER A 29 40.72 -9.19 -22.57
CA SER A 29 40.50 -10.59 -22.08
C SER A 29 41.61 -11.41 -21.36
N PRO A 30 41.30 -12.48 -20.56
CA PRO A 30 40.10 -13.35 -20.58
C PRO A 30 39.49 -13.73 -19.21
N LEU A 31 38.40 -14.52 -19.28
CA LEU A 31 37.61 -15.14 -18.19
C LEU A 31 38.45 -15.89 -17.12
N PRO A 32 37.83 -16.07 -15.94
CA PRO A 32 37.68 -17.43 -15.41
C PRO A 32 36.22 -17.75 -15.01
N GLU A 33 35.77 -18.97 -15.30
CA GLU A 33 34.66 -19.62 -14.58
C GLU A 33 34.97 -19.70 -13.08
N PRO A 34 33.94 -19.67 -12.21
CA PRO A 34 33.69 -20.91 -11.48
C PRO A 34 32.21 -21.23 -11.16
N SER A 35 32.00 -22.55 -11.06
CA SER A 35 31.15 -23.31 -10.13
C SER A 35 29.62 -23.12 -10.15
N LEU A 36 28.97 -24.18 -10.65
CA LEU A 36 27.65 -24.65 -10.21
C LEU A 36 27.65 -24.87 -8.68
N HIS A 37 26.93 -24.02 -7.95
CA HIS A 37 26.35 -24.40 -6.67
C HIS A 37 24.85 -24.08 -6.66
N SER A 38 24.09 -25.15 -6.58
CA SER A 38 22.66 -25.21 -6.31
C SER A 38 22.33 -24.49 -5.01
N HIS A 39 21.69 -23.33 -5.09
CA HIS A 39 20.95 -22.75 -3.97
C HIS A 39 19.46 -22.93 -4.22
N THR A 40 18.89 -23.82 -3.43
CA THR A 40 17.47 -24.01 -3.17
C THR A 40 16.80 -22.66 -2.86
N SER A 41 15.79 -22.35 -3.66
CA SER A 41 14.88 -21.21 -3.52
C SER A 41 14.15 -21.26 -2.18
N PHE A 42 14.40 -20.28 -1.32
CA PHE A 42 13.48 -19.90 -0.25
C PHE A 42 12.46 -18.92 -0.85
N GLN A 43 11.20 -19.33 -0.94
CA GLN A 43 10.08 -18.45 -1.23
C GLN A 43 9.70 -17.76 0.09
N SER A 44 9.80 -16.42 0.12
CA SER A 44 9.55 -15.54 1.29
C SER A 44 8.11 -15.05 1.35
N GLN A 45 7.51 -15.20 2.51
CA GLN A 45 6.11 -15.50 2.72
C GLN A 45 5.08 -14.34 2.39
N GLN A 46 4.64 -14.11 1.12
CA GLN A 46 3.32 -13.54 0.67
C GLN A 46 2.74 -12.47 1.62
N THR A 47 3.38 -11.29 1.67
CA THR A 47 3.40 -10.38 2.85
C THR A 47 2.10 -9.60 3.16
N VAL A 48 0.95 -10.07 2.66
CA VAL A 48 -0.27 -9.33 2.36
C VAL A 48 0.02 -8.21 1.40
N GLN A 49 -0.18 -8.49 0.11
CA GLN A 49 -0.48 -7.41 -0.82
C GLN A 49 0.59 -6.30 -0.73
N ASN A 50 1.85 -6.63 -0.42
CA ASN A 50 2.99 -5.80 -0.03
C ASN A 50 2.69 -4.39 0.55
N PHE A 51 1.66 -4.26 1.40
CA PHE A 51 1.00 -3.03 1.89
C PHE A 51 -0.20 -2.42 1.11
N LEU A 52 -1.06 -3.19 0.45
CA LEU A 52 -1.76 -2.67 -0.74
C LEU A 52 -0.72 -2.06 -1.70
N ASP A 53 0.26 -2.86 -2.09
CA ASP A 53 1.43 -2.68 -2.95
C ASP A 53 2.27 -1.39 -2.68
N GLU A 54 2.63 -1.17 -1.40
CA GLU A 54 3.23 0.02 -0.74
C GLU A 54 2.32 1.29 -0.65
N GLU A 55 1.00 1.10 -0.51
CA GLU A 55 -0.14 2.05 -0.53
C GLU A 55 -0.84 2.18 -1.90
N SER A 56 -0.31 1.61 -2.99
CA SER A 56 -1.12 1.00 -4.08
C SER A 56 -0.42 0.42 -5.32
N GLU A 57 0.86 0.57 -5.64
CA GLU A 57 1.35 0.81 -7.03
C GLU A 57 1.47 2.30 -7.26
N GLN A 58 2.50 2.78 -6.55
CA GLN A 58 3.37 3.90 -6.88
C GLN A 58 4.61 3.37 -7.63
N THR A 59 4.41 2.43 -8.56
CA THR A 59 5.29 1.90 -9.62
C THR A 59 5.40 0.40 -9.56
N ALA A 60 4.58 -0.32 -10.32
CA ALA A 60 4.47 -1.77 -10.27
C ALA A 60 5.80 -2.55 -10.24
N PHE A 61 5.71 -3.78 -9.69
CA PHE A 61 6.66 -4.93 -9.58
C PHE A 61 7.37 -5.15 -8.23
N VAL A 62 7.68 -6.37 -7.75
CA VAL A 62 7.54 -7.79 -8.19
C VAL A 62 7.27 -8.65 -6.94
N SER A 63 6.40 -9.66 -7.08
CA SER A 63 5.99 -10.69 -6.09
C SER A 63 7.09 -11.69 -5.68
N LEU A 64 7.17 -12.06 -4.38
CA LEU A 64 7.62 -13.37 -3.85
C LEU A 64 6.82 -13.77 -2.58
N ASN A 65 6.74 -15.08 -2.29
CA ASN A 65 5.60 -15.80 -1.69
C ASN A 65 5.79 -16.54 -0.35
N GLU A 66 4.63 -16.85 0.30
CA GLU A 66 4.27 -17.84 1.38
C GLU A 66 3.67 -17.30 2.76
N GLY A 67 3.42 -18.04 3.86
CA GLY A 67 2.37 -17.69 4.88
C GLY A 67 2.53 -17.25 6.38
N LEU A 68 1.31 -17.06 6.89
CA LEU A 68 0.68 -16.84 8.22
C LEU A 68 1.13 -17.87 9.30
N PRO A 69 0.87 -17.78 10.66
CA PRO A 69 -0.42 -17.38 11.30
C PRO A 69 -0.54 -17.13 12.85
N GLU A 70 -1.65 -16.50 13.35
CA GLU A 70 -2.66 -16.92 14.42
C GLU A 70 -2.80 -16.43 15.94
N LYS A 71 -3.65 -15.46 16.33
CA LYS A 71 -4.25 -15.29 17.72
C LYS A 71 -3.82 -14.24 18.79
N LYS A 72 -4.60 -13.15 19.01
CA LYS A 72 -4.73 -12.45 20.31
C LYS A 72 -6.11 -12.32 20.93
N ASN A 73 -6.05 -12.21 22.25
CA ASN A 73 -7.12 -12.02 23.21
C ASN A 73 -7.83 -10.66 23.13
N LYS A 74 -9.03 -10.71 23.70
CA LYS A 74 -9.93 -9.65 24.20
C LYS A 74 -9.42 -9.07 25.52
N ASP A 75 -9.86 -7.95 26.09
CA ASP A 75 -10.95 -6.99 25.83
C ASP A 75 -10.68 -5.74 26.72
N ILE A 76 -11.56 -4.73 26.60
CA ILE A 76 -11.90 -3.62 27.52
C ILE A 76 -11.32 -2.25 27.09
N LYS A 77 -12.05 -1.41 26.30
CA LYS A 77 -13.20 -0.50 26.60
C LYS A 77 -12.83 0.67 27.55
N HIS A 78 -13.12 1.97 27.35
CA HIS A 78 -13.89 2.80 26.42
C HIS A 78 -13.53 4.29 26.70
N TYR A 79 -13.65 5.22 25.73
CA TYR A 79 -14.57 6.39 25.79
C TYR A 79 -14.54 7.23 24.50
N ILE A 80 -15.73 7.60 24.00
CA ILE A 80 -16.04 8.19 22.68
C ILE A 80 -16.46 9.67 22.84
N PRO A 81 -16.07 10.58 21.94
CA PRO A 81 -16.84 11.83 21.76
C PRO A 81 -17.50 12.01 20.38
N LEU A 82 -18.59 12.74 20.47
CA LEU A 82 -19.66 12.94 19.49
C LEU A 82 -19.26 13.83 18.31
N ASN A 83 -19.37 13.30 17.08
CA ASN A 83 -19.94 13.97 15.90
C ASN A 83 -20.38 12.99 14.80
N VAL A 84 -20.93 11.87 15.24
CA VAL A 84 -21.78 10.96 14.48
C VAL A 84 -22.97 10.71 15.40
N VAL A 85 -24.21 10.78 14.91
CA VAL A 85 -25.36 10.34 15.71
C VAL A 85 -25.54 8.85 15.42
N PRO A 86 -25.04 7.92 16.27
CA PRO A 86 -25.49 6.55 16.23
C PRO A 86 -26.98 6.55 16.56
N GLN A 87 -27.79 5.84 15.77
CA GLN A 87 -29.16 5.51 16.17
C GLN A 87 -29.12 4.53 17.34
N ILE A 88 -28.94 5.04 18.55
CA ILE A 88 -29.45 4.39 19.75
C ILE A 88 -29.96 5.48 20.67
N MET A 89 -31.21 5.89 20.47
CA MET A 89 -32.13 6.32 21.54
C MET A 89 -33.56 6.25 21.04
N ALA A 90 -34.16 5.07 21.16
CA ALA A 90 -35.60 4.89 21.38
C ALA A 90 -35.83 3.45 21.86
N GLY A 91 -35.84 3.25 23.18
CA GLY A 91 -36.35 2.03 23.77
C GLY A 91 -37.88 2.05 23.83
N LYS A 92 -38.50 0.91 23.54
CA LYS A 92 -39.59 0.22 24.28
C LYS A 92 -40.57 -0.49 23.35
N THR A 93 -40.52 -1.83 23.34
CA THR A 93 -41.69 -2.74 23.45
C THR A 93 -41.10 -4.14 23.68
N GLU A 94 -40.93 -4.53 24.94
CA GLU A 94 -41.82 -5.43 25.70
C GLU A 94 -41.70 -6.92 25.33
N GLN A 95 -41.57 -7.68 26.42
CA GLN A 95 -41.39 -9.11 26.53
C GLN A 95 -42.57 -9.88 25.92
N GLN A 96 -42.29 -11.08 25.39
CA GLN A 96 -43.01 -12.30 25.75
C GLN A 96 -42.32 -13.53 25.15
N SER A 97 -41.69 -14.34 26.02
CA SER A 97 -41.64 -15.79 25.82
C SER A 97 -42.94 -16.39 26.34
N PRO A 98 -43.36 -17.56 25.83
CA PRO A 98 -43.35 -18.72 26.72
C PRO A 98 -42.93 -20.05 26.06
N ALA A 99 -42.01 -20.73 26.75
CA ALA A 99 -42.05 -22.12 27.24
C ALA A 99 -42.21 -23.35 26.31
N PRO A 100 -41.73 -24.54 26.75
CA PRO A 100 -41.23 -25.63 25.91
C PRO A 100 -42.09 -26.91 25.91
N VAL A 101 -41.93 -27.79 24.91
CA VAL A 101 -42.34 -29.22 25.01
C VAL A 101 -41.35 -30.12 24.21
N PRO A 102 -40.90 -31.27 24.78
CA PRO A 102 -39.96 -32.20 24.14
C PRO A 102 -40.69 -33.38 23.45
N ALA A 103 -40.10 -33.96 22.41
CA ALA A 103 -40.52 -35.29 21.92
C ALA A 103 -39.39 -36.08 21.23
N LEU A 104 -38.99 -37.17 21.92
CA LEU A 104 -38.66 -38.52 21.45
C LEU A 104 -37.84 -38.77 20.16
N LYS A 105 -36.74 -39.51 20.37
CA LYS A 105 -35.99 -40.30 19.37
C LYS A 105 -36.87 -41.39 18.72
N PRO A 106 -36.46 -41.91 17.55
CA PRO A 106 -35.97 -43.29 17.58
C PRO A 106 -34.64 -43.49 16.83
N LYS A 107 -33.81 -44.38 17.40
CA LYS A 107 -32.68 -45.04 16.72
C LYS A 107 -33.25 -46.05 15.72
N ASN A 108 -32.72 -46.08 14.50
CA ASN A 108 -32.37 -47.33 13.82
C ASN A 108 -31.37 -47.08 12.68
N GLN A 109 -30.59 -48.12 12.45
CA GLN A 109 -29.23 -48.14 11.91
C GLN A 109 -29.15 -48.24 10.38
N LEU A 110 -27.95 -47.86 9.87
CA LEU A 110 -27.22 -48.46 8.74
C LEU A 110 -27.89 -48.44 7.36
N ARG A 111 -27.32 -47.69 6.41
CA ARG A 111 -26.29 -48.14 5.44
C ARG A 111 -26.22 -47.16 4.25
N ASN A 112 -24.99 -46.86 3.81
CA ASN A 112 -24.62 -46.26 2.51
C ASN A 112 -24.96 -44.79 2.23
N GLN A 113 -24.20 -43.85 2.80
CA GLN A 113 -23.88 -42.59 2.11
C GLN A 113 -22.39 -42.24 2.30
N LYS A 114 -21.59 -42.56 1.29
CA LYS A 114 -20.28 -41.93 1.04
C LYS A 114 -20.49 -40.44 0.66
N PRO A 115 -19.49 -39.57 0.84
CA PRO A 115 -19.68 -38.23 1.39
C PRO A 115 -20.17 -37.20 0.35
N LEU A 116 -21.27 -36.52 0.63
CA LEU A 116 -21.75 -35.34 -0.12
C LEU A 116 -21.00 -34.03 0.24
N LYS A 117 -19.95 -34.09 1.07
CA LYS A 117 -19.30 -32.89 1.64
C LYS A 117 -18.29 -32.16 0.74
N THR A 118 -17.82 -32.76 -0.36
CA THR A 118 -16.83 -32.13 -1.26
C THR A 118 -17.44 -31.26 -2.37
N ARG A 119 -18.70 -31.49 -2.77
CA ARG A 119 -19.37 -30.63 -3.78
C ARG A 119 -19.85 -29.30 -3.20
N SER A 120 -20.20 -29.25 -1.92
CA SER A 120 -20.69 -28.04 -1.25
C SER A 120 -19.60 -26.98 -1.06
N SER A 121 -18.36 -27.38 -0.78
CA SER A 121 -17.23 -26.45 -0.58
C SER A 121 -16.85 -25.71 -1.88
N SER A 122 -16.89 -26.39 -3.03
CA SER A 122 -16.57 -25.77 -4.33
C SER A 122 -17.57 -24.69 -4.75
N ARG A 123 -18.86 -24.87 -4.46
CA ARG A 123 -19.91 -23.90 -4.78
C ARG A 123 -19.83 -22.66 -3.88
N THR A 124 -19.59 -22.85 -2.58
CA THR A 124 -19.39 -21.74 -1.64
C THR A 124 -18.14 -20.93 -1.99
N LEU A 125 -17.03 -21.61 -2.30
CA LEU A 125 -15.80 -20.92 -2.73
C LEU A 125 -16.04 -20.09 -4.00
N ARG A 126 -16.68 -20.67 -5.01
CA ARG A 126 -17.00 -19.96 -6.25
C ARG A 126 -17.88 -18.73 -5.99
N ARG A 127 -18.91 -18.87 -5.15
CA ARG A 127 -19.78 -17.75 -4.76
C ARG A 127 -19.01 -16.64 -4.04
N ASN A 128 -18.08 -17.00 -3.14
CA ASN A 128 -17.25 -16.04 -2.44
C ASN A 128 -16.33 -15.30 -3.42
N LEU A 129 -15.70 -16.00 -4.37
CA LEU A 129 -14.87 -15.38 -5.40
C LEU A 129 -15.68 -14.43 -6.32
N GLU A 130 -16.90 -14.83 -6.70
CA GLU A 130 -17.82 -13.97 -7.47
C GLU A 130 -18.22 -12.71 -6.69
N GLN A 131 -18.46 -12.84 -5.38
CA GLN A 131 -18.72 -11.70 -4.49
C GLN A 131 -17.49 -10.79 -4.37
N THR A 132 -16.29 -11.37 -4.23
CA THR A 132 -15.03 -10.63 -4.19
C THR A 132 -14.83 -9.77 -5.43
N VAL A 133 -15.06 -10.32 -6.63
CA VAL A 133 -14.99 -9.57 -7.89
C VAL A 133 -16.07 -8.47 -7.96
N THR A 134 -17.27 -8.75 -7.44
CA THR A 134 -18.36 -7.75 -7.40
C THR A 134 -17.97 -6.56 -6.52
N THR A 135 -17.48 -6.80 -5.31
CA THR A 135 -17.00 -5.74 -4.40
C THR A 135 -15.86 -4.92 -5.00
N ALA A 136 -14.92 -5.56 -5.71
CA ALA A 136 -13.84 -4.85 -6.39
C ALA A 136 -14.36 -3.94 -7.53
N ASN A 137 -15.34 -4.40 -8.31
CA ASN A 137 -15.97 -3.56 -9.34
C ASN A 137 -16.77 -2.39 -8.73
N ASP A 138 -17.44 -2.59 -7.59
CA ASP A 138 -18.12 -1.52 -6.86
C ASP A 138 -17.13 -0.46 -6.37
N LEU A 139 -15.97 -0.88 -5.83
CA LEU A 139 -14.90 0.02 -5.44
C LEU A 139 -14.42 0.88 -6.63
N ILE A 140 -14.11 0.27 -7.77
CA ILE A 140 -13.68 0.99 -8.99
C ILE A 140 -14.71 2.05 -9.38
N LYS A 141 -15.99 1.65 -9.50
CA LYS A 141 -17.06 2.56 -9.92
C LYS A 141 -17.24 3.73 -8.95
N GLN A 142 -17.18 3.46 -7.66
CA GLN A 142 -17.41 4.47 -6.63
C GLN A 142 -16.21 5.42 -6.49
N SER A 143 -14.98 4.89 -6.59
CA SER A 143 -13.77 5.71 -6.54
C SER A 143 -13.63 6.59 -7.79
N GLU A 144 -13.93 6.06 -8.99
CA GLU A 144 -13.96 6.83 -10.24
C GLU A 144 -14.98 7.99 -10.18
N ASN A 145 -16.20 7.72 -9.72
CA ASN A 145 -17.21 8.76 -9.52
C ASN A 145 -16.78 9.81 -8.48
N SER A 146 -16.08 9.39 -7.43
CA SER A 146 -15.60 10.31 -6.38
C SER A 146 -14.44 11.18 -6.88
N PHE A 147 -13.50 10.59 -7.62
CA PHE A 147 -12.35 11.29 -8.20
C PHE A 147 -12.77 12.26 -9.31
N SER A 148 -13.62 11.83 -10.24
CA SER A 148 -14.13 12.69 -11.33
C SER A 148 -14.89 13.92 -10.81
N ARG A 149 -15.49 13.82 -9.62
CA ARG A 149 -16.16 14.94 -8.92
C ARG A 149 -15.23 15.75 -8.01
N GLY A 150 -13.95 15.41 -7.93
CA GLY A 150 -12.97 16.08 -7.06
C GLY A 150 -13.22 15.85 -5.56
N LEU A 151 -13.86 14.74 -5.18
CA LEU A 151 -14.18 14.43 -3.78
C LEU A 151 -13.04 13.69 -3.05
N ILE A 152 -12.16 13.04 -3.80
CA ILE A 152 -10.96 12.35 -3.30
C ILE A 152 -9.74 12.78 -4.14
N PRO A 153 -8.54 12.87 -3.54
CA PRO A 153 -7.32 13.15 -4.27
C PRO A 153 -6.88 11.97 -5.14
N LEU A 154 -5.92 12.22 -6.04
CA LEU A 154 -5.33 11.20 -6.92
C LEU A 154 -4.74 10.01 -6.14
N ALA A 155 -4.15 10.28 -4.97
CA ALA A 155 -3.54 9.25 -4.12
C ALA A 155 -4.56 8.19 -3.70
N ASP A 156 -5.69 8.64 -3.17
CA ASP A 156 -6.77 7.77 -2.67
C ASP A 156 -7.45 7.04 -3.82
N TYR A 157 -7.59 7.70 -4.97
CA TYR A 157 -8.11 7.06 -6.17
C TYR A 157 -7.20 5.92 -6.66
N ASN A 158 -5.89 6.17 -6.74
CA ASN A 158 -4.91 5.14 -7.07
C ASN A 158 -4.97 3.99 -6.05
N LEU A 159 -5.11 4.31 -4.77
CA LEU A 159 -5.28 3.32 -3.71
C LEU A 159 -6.45 2.38 -3.95
N ALA A 160 -7.60 2.95 -4.23
CA ALA A 160 -8.80 2.19 -4.53
C ALA A 160 -8.65 1.33 -5.79
N LEU A 161 -8.06 1.87 -6.87
CA LEU A 161 -7.88 1.12 -8.11
C LEU A 161 -7.03 -0.12 -7.88
N ASN A 162 -5.93 0.01 -7.15
CA ASN A 162 -4.96 -1.07 -7.12
C ASN A 162 -5.41 -2.17 -6.17
N LEU A 163 -5.97 -1.81 -5.02
CA LEU A 163 -6.66 -2.77 -4.17
C LEU A 163 -7.73 -3.55 -4.95
N ALA A 164 -8.54 -2.88 -5.77
CA ALA A 164 -9.56 -3.54 -6.58
C ALA A 164 -8.97 -4.47 -7.65
N TYR A 165 -7.99 -4.00 -8.43
CA TYR A 165 -7.42 -4.78 -9.52
C TYR A 165 -6.56 -5.94 -9.01
N ASP A 166 -5.78 -5.77 -7.95
CA ASP A 166 -5.03 -6.85 -7.29
C ASP A 166 -5.98 -7.94 -6.78
N THR A 167 -7.08 -7.51 -6.16
CA THR A 167 -8.12 -8.43 -5.67
C THR A 167 -8.73 -9.22 -6.83
N LYS A 168 -9.01 -8.57 -7.97
CA LYS A 168 -9.52 -9.23 -9.19
C LYS A 168 -8.47 -10.18 -9.79
N ILE A 169 -7.21 -9.77 -9.85
CA ILE A 169 -6.11 -10.58 -10.39
C ILE A 169 -5.91 -11.83 -9.53
N LYS A 170 -5.80 -11.70 -8.20
CA LYS A 170 -5.68 -12.84 -7.27
C LYS A 170 -6.88 -13.78 -7.36
N ALA A 171 -8.10 -13.24 -7.42
CA ALA A 171 -9.29 -14.06 -7.61
C ALA A 171 -9.24 -14.84 -8.93
N ALA A 172 -8.77 -14.23 -10.01
CA ALA A 172 -8.60 -14.87 -11.30
C ALA A 172 -7.48 -15.92 -11.29
N GLU A 173 -6.37 -15.67 -10.60
CA GLU A 173 -5.27 -16.63 -10.40
C GLU A 173 -5.75 -17.89 -9.65
N ILE A 174 -6.50 -17.71 -8.56
CA ILE A 174 -7.14 -18.82 -7.82
C ILE A 174 -8.11 -19.62 -8.72
N GLN A 175 -8.75 -18.95 -9.69
CA GLN A 175 -9.62 -19.58 -10.69
C GLN A 175 -8.87 -20.17 -11.90
N ASN A 176 -7.53 -20.13 -11.90
CA ASN A 176 -6.65 -20.56 -13.00
C ASN A 176 -6.89 -19.82 -14.32
N GLN A 177 -7.28 -18.55 -14.26
CA GLN A 177 -7.49 -17.70 -15.43
C GLN A 177 -6.23 -16.91 -15.78
N GLY A 178 -5.14 -17.59 -16.14
CA GLY A 178 -3.82 -16.98 -16.33
C GLY A 178 -3.74 -15.84 -17.37
N ARG A 179 -4.71 -15.74 -18.29
CA ARG A 179 -4.78 -14.62 -19.27
C ARG A 179 -5.51 -13.37 -18.73
N ALA A 180 -6.20 -13.47 -17.61
CA ALA A 180 -6.98 -12.36 -17.04
C ALA A 180 -6.09 -11.24 -16.52
N LYS A 181 -4.89 -11.55 -16.00
CA LYS A 181 -3.98 -10.53 -15.43
C LYS A 181 -3.68 -9.41 -16.42
N LEU A 182 -3.23 -9.75 -17.63
CA LEU A 182 -2.91 -8.76 -18.66
C LEU A 182 -4.14 -7.92 -19.05
N GLN A 183 -5.32 -8.53 -19.17
CA GLN A 183 -6.55 -7.81 -19.47
C GLN A 183 -6.89 -6.80 -18.37
N LEU A 184 -6.84 -7.23 -17.11
CA LEU A 184 -7.14 -6.40 -15.94
C LEU A 184 -6.16 -5.22 -15.80
N LEU A 185 -4.88 -5.43 -16.06
CA LEU A 185 -3.88 -4.35 -16.07
C LEU A 185 -4.15 -3.31 -17.18
N ASN A 186 -4.59 -3.75 -18.36
CA ASN A 186 -5.00 -2.84 -19.43
C ASN A 186 -6.28 -2.06 -19.09
N GLU A 187 -7.26 -2.68 -18.42
CA GLU A 187 -8.44 -1.98 -17.91
C GLU A 187 -8.06 -0.88 -16.92
N LYS A 188 -7.17 -1.20 -15.97
CA LYS A 188 -6.59 -0.24 -15.02
C LYS A 188 -5.83 0.89 -15.72
N ARG A 189 -5.06 0.58 -16.75
CA ARG A 189 -4.30 1.56 -17.55
C ARG A 189 -5.21 2.62 -18.16
N ASN A 190 -6.35 2.22 -18.69
CA ASN A 190 -7.31 3.14 -19.31
C ASN A 190 -7.92 4.10 -18.28
N LEU A 191 -8.19 3.63 -17.06
CA LEU A 191 -8.69 4.48 -15.97
C LEU A 191 -7.64 5.49 -15.51
N ILE A 192 -6.37 5.08 -15.39
CA ILE A 192 -5.25 5.98 -15.05
C ILE A 192 -5.03 7.01 -16.16
N GLN A 193 -5.04 6.57 -17.43
CA GLN A 193 -4.93 7.45 -18.59
C GLN A 193 -6.05 8.52 -18.59
N THR A 194 -7.28 8.12 -18.28
CA THR A 194 -8.41 9.05 -18.15
C THR A 194 -8.16 10.08 -17.03
N ALA A 195 -7.59 9.67 -15.90
CA ALA A 195 -7.23 10.58 -14.82
C ALA A 195 -6.13 11.58 -15.23
N VAL A 196 -5.12 11.14 -15.97
CA VAL A 196 -4.08 12.02 -16.55
C VAL A 196 -4.73 13.05 -17.48
N GLU A 197 -5.60 12.61 -18.38
CA GLU A 197 -6.32 13.48 -19.32
C GLU A 197 -7.21 14.49 -18.60
N GLN A 198 -7.93 14.07 -17.55
CA GLN A 198 -8.76 14.96 -16.74
C GLN A 198 -7.90 16.04 -16.05
N LEU A 199 -6.80 15.65 -15.41
CA LEU A 199 -5.88 16.60 -14.74
C LEU A 199 -5.23 17.55 -15.75
N GLN A 200 -4.86 17.04 -16.92
CA GLN A 200 -4.28 17.85 -17.99
C GLN A 200 -5.29 18.81 -18.63
N ALA A 201 -6.55 18.40 -18.79
CA ALA A 201 -7.63 19.23 -19.31
C ALA A 201 -8.03 20.32 -18.31
N PHE A 202 -7.94 20.02 -17.01
CA PHE A 202 -8.04 20.99 -15.92
C PHE A 202 -6.73 21.81 -15.80
N ASN A 203 -6.29 22.41 -16.91
CA ASN A 203 -5.05 23.18 -17.03
C ASN A 203 -5.09 24.45 -16.16
N GLN A 204 -4.84 24.30 -14.87
CA GLN A 204 -4.79 25.38 -13.89
C GLN A 204 -3.37 25.49 -13.32
N PRO A 205 -2.41 26.07 -14.06
CA PRO A 205 -1.04 26.22 -13.59
C PRO A 205 -0.93 27.14 -12.36
N ALA A 206 -1.96 27.95 -12.08
CA ALA A 206 -2.05 28.78 -10.88
C ALA A 206 -2.69 28.06 -9.69
N ALA A 207 -3.25 26.86 -9.86
CA ALA A 207 -3.74 26.06 -8.75
C ALA A 207 -2.55 25.38 -8.05
N GLN A 208 -2.37 25.69 -6.78
CA GLN A 208 -1.28 25.13 -5.96
C GLN A 208 -1.30 23.60 -5.99
N GLY A 209 -0.13 22.99 -6.15
CA GLY A 209 0.05 21.53 -6.15
C GLY A 209 -0.45 20.78 -7.40
N TRP A 210 -1.13 21.45 -8.34
CA TRP A 210 -1.71 20.81 -9.54
C TRP A 210 -0.65 20.15 -10.42
N TYR A 211 0.46 20.84 -10.67
CA TYR A 211 1.50 20.32 -11.55
C TYR A 211 2.18 19.09 -10.94
N GLY A 212 2.40 19.09 -9.62
CA GLY A 212 2.85 17.92 -8.89
C GLY A 212 1.89 16.73 -9.04
N ASP A 213 0.57 16.96 -8.97
CA ASP A 213 -0.44 15.90 -9.17
C ASP A 213 -0.47 15.37 -10.60
N LEU A 214 -0.31 16.24 -11.60
CA LEU A 214 -0.22 15.81 -13.01
C LEU A 214 1.03 14.95 -13.26
N VAL A 215 2.18 15.35 -12.72
CA VAL A 215 3.42 14.55 -12.83
C VAL A 215 3.25 13.23 -12.08
N HIS A 216 2.61 13.22 -10.91
CA HIS A 216 2.30 12.00 -10.18
C HIS A 216 1.38 11.06 -10.98
N ALA A 217 0.34 11.57 -11.64
CA ALA A 217 -0.55 10.75 -12.47
C ALA A 217 0.19 10.12 -13.67
N ARG A 218 1.08 10.88 -14.31
CA ARG A 218 1.94 10.37 -15.40
C ARG A 218 2.94 9.34 -14.91
N LEU A 219 3.49 9.58 -13.72
CA LEU A 219 4.34 8.62 -13.05
C LEU A 219 3.54 7.32 -12.90
N ILE A 220 2.35 7.35 -12.26
CA ILE A 220 1.39 6.23 -12.11
C ILE A 220 1.06 5.50 -13.42
N LEU A 221 0.94 6.21 -14.54
CA LEU A 221 0.72 5.56 -15.83
C LEU A 221 1.94 4.74 -16.29
N ALA A 222 3.15 5.31 -16.21
CA ALA A 222 4.38 4.64 -16.62
C ALA A 222 4.64 3.37 -15.78
N GLN A 223 4.16 3.36 -14.55
CA GLN A 223 4.18 2.22 -13.63
C GLN A 223 3.42 1.02 -14.14
N ASN A 224 2.18 1.25 -14.54
CA ASN A 224 1.33 0.19 -15.03
C ASN A 224 1.82 -0.27 -16.41
N ASP A 225 2.35 0.64 -17.23
CA ASP A 225 3.02 0.28 -18.49
C ASP A 225 4.24 -0.63 -18.26
N TYR A 226 5.00 -0.38 -17.19
CA TYR A 226 6.07 -1.25 -16.74
C TYR A 226 5.48 -2.63 -16.38
N GLU A 227 4.44 -2.72 -15.54
CA GLU A 227 3.82 -4.01 -15.15
C GLU A 227 3.36 -4.84 -16.35
N ILE A 228 2.61 -4.19 -17.24
CA ILE A 228 2.09 -4.78 -18.47
C ILE A 228 3.24 -5.33 -19.30
N ALA A 229 4.36 -4.62 -19.40
CA ALA A 229 5.53 -5.06 -20.13
C ALA A 229 6.17 -6.32 -19.54
N GLY A 230 6.28 -6.43 -18.21
CA GLY A 230 6.83 -7.65 -17.58
C GLY A 230 5.89 -8.84 -17.63
N VAL A 231 4.57 -8.64 -17.47
CA VAL A 231 3.57 -9.72 -17.65
C VAL A 231 3.54 -10.22 -19.10
N SER A 232 3.74 -9.31 -20.07
CA SER A 232 3.86 -9.66 -21.48
C SER A 232 5.27 -10.12 -21.91
N GLN A 233 6.21 -10.20 -20.98
CA GLN A 233 7.61 -10.60 -21.21
C GLN A 233 8.33 -9.73 -22.27
N ASN A 234 7.93 -8.46 -22.41
CA ASN A 234 8.51 -7.50 -23.34
C ASN A 234 9.59 -6.65 -22.65
N ARG A 235 10.83 -7.12 -22.71
CA ARG A 235 11.97 -6.46 -22.03
C ARG A 235 12.24 -5.04 -22.53
N ASP A 236 12.08 -4.77 -23.83
CA ASP A 236 12.36 -3.44 -24.39
C ASP A 236 11.34 -2.39 -23.92
N ARG A 237 10.06 -2.78 -23.89
CA ARG A 237 9.00 -1.93 -23.31
C ARG A 237 9.20 -1.74 -21.82
N GLN A 238 9.63 -2.80 -21.13
CA GLN A 238 9.92 -2.75 -19.70
C GLN A 238 11.06 -1.76 -19.42
N GLN A 239 12.17 -1.83 -20.16
CA GLN A 239 13.27 -0.87 -20.04
C GLN A 239 12.84 0.58 -20.37
N THR A 240 12.00 0.74 -21.40
CA THR A 240 11.50 2.07 -21.82
C THR A 240 10.63 2.69 -20.72
N ALA A 241 9.69 1.92 -20.16
CA ALA A 241 8.84 2.37 -19.07
C ALA A 241 9.67 2.69 -17.82
N LEU A 242 10.67 1.87 -17.48
CA LEU A 242 11.58 2.14 -16.36
C LEU A 242 12.35 3.45 -16.52
N GLY A 243 12.82 3.77 -17.75
CA GLY A 243 13.44 5.06 -18.03
C GLY A 243 12.48 6.25 -17.84
N GLN A 244 11.20 6.07 -18.15
CA GLN A 244 10.17 7.09 -17.88
C GLN A 244 9.89 7.23 -16.38
N ILE A 245 9.86 6.13 -15.65
CA ILE A 245 9.67 6.09 -14.20
C ILE A 245 10.77 6.89 -13.50
N SER A 246 12.05 6.61 -13.78
CA SER A 246 13.16 7.33 -13.16
C SER A 246 13.10 8.84 -13.45
N ARG A 247 12.81 9.22 -14.69
CA ARG A 247 12.68 10.63 -15.07
C ARG A 247 11.51 11.32 -14.34
N LEU A 248 10.36 10.66 -14.27
CA LEU A 248 9.15 11.23 -13.66
C LEU A 248 9.25 11.24 -12.13
N SER A 249 9.94 10.28 -11.50
CA SER A 249 10.17 10.27 -10.05
C SER A 249 11.09 11.42 -9.64
N ASP A 250 12.17 11.66 -10.38
CA ASP A 250 13.09 12.78 -10.12
C ASP A 250 12.35 14.12 -10.27
N GLN A 251 11.55 14.25 -11.34
CA GLN A 251 10.73 15.43 -11.57
C GLN A 251 9.68 15.64 -10.46
N TYR A 252 8.99 14.57 -10.05
CA TYR A 252 7.96 14.63 -9.02
C TYR A 252 8.53 15.07 -7.67
N TYR A 253 9.67 14.50 -7.27
CA TYR A 253 10.37 14.90 -6.06
C TYR A 253 10.84 16.35 -6.10
N SER A 254 11.49 16.78 -7.19
CA SER A 254 11.96 18.16 -7.31
C SER A 254 10.82 19.16 -7.12
N ILE A 255 9.66 18.89 -7.73
CA ILE A 255 8.47 19.75 -7.60
C ILE A 255 7.95 19.73 -6.15
N ARG A 256 7.78 18.54 -5.56
CA ARG A 256 7.22 18.43 -4.21
C ARG A 256 8.16 18.95 -3.12
N ASP A 257 9.47 18.86 -3.30
CA ASP A 257 10.46 19.45 -2.39
C ASP A 257 10.36 20.98 -2.42
N GLU A 258 10.35 21.59 -3.60
CA GLU A 258 10.16 23.04 -3.76
C GLU A 258 8.82 23.49 -3.16
N GLU A 259 7.71 22.82 -3.50
CA GLU A 259 6.38 23.09 -2.96
C GLU A 259 6.34 22.90 -1.43
N PHE A 260 7.04 21.91 -0.89
CA PHE A 260 7.09 21.66 0.56
C PHE A 260 7.82 22.80 1.30
N GLN A 261 8.94 23.30 0.75
CA GLN A 261 9.69 24.40 1.33
C GLN A 261 8.90 25.72 1.37
N VAL A 262 7.99 25.94 0.43
CA VAL A 262 7.10 27.12 0.41
C VAL A 262 5.73 26.88 1.08
N GLY A 263 5.48 25.66 1.60
CA GLY A 263 4.23 25.29 2.27
C GLY A 263 3.05 25.01 1.34
N GLU A 264 3.29 24.80 0.05
CA GLU A 264 2.28 24.42 -0.95
C GLU A 264 2.05 22.90 -1.02
N ALA A 265 3.05 22.10 -0.67
CA ALA A 265 2.92 20.65 -0.47
C ALA A 265 2.95 20.31 1.02
N GLY A 266 2.12 19.35 1.43
CA GLY A 266 2.14 18.81 2.77
C GLY A 266 3.21 17.73 2.96
N LEU A 267 3.37 17.29 4.21
CA LEU A 267 4.30 16.22 4.57
C LEU A 267 4.00 14.91 3.84
N THR A 268 2.73 14.62 3.56
CA THR A 268 2.31 13.40 2.86
C THR A 268 2.70 13.41 1.39
N GLU A 269 2.62 14.57 0.71
CA GLU A 269 3.08 14.76 -0.66
C GLU A 269 4.60 14.60 -0.75
N TYR A 270 5.34 15.27 0.12
CA TYR A 270 6.80 15.21 0.18
C TYR A 270 7.27 13.77 0.43
N ARG A 271 6.67 13.08 1.41
CA ARG A 271 6.94 11.66 1.70
C ARG A 271 6.74 10.78 0.48
N ARG A 272 5.61 10.93 -0.23
CA ARG A 272 5.31 10.15 -1.45
C ARG A 272 6.35 10.40 -2.54
N ALA A 273 6.81 11.64 -2.69
CA ALA A 273 7.77 12.00 -3.71
C ALA A 273 9.18 11.47 -3.39
N SER A 274 9.64 11.58 -2.14
CA SER A 274 10.92 11.00 -1.70
C SER A 274 10.94 9.48 -1.90
N ARG A 275 9.84 8.82 -1.53
CA ARG A 275 9.67 7.37 -1.74
C ARG A 275 9.76 7.00 -3.23
N ALA A 276 9.12 7.75 -4.12
CA ALA A 276 9.11 7.47 -5.55
C ALA A 276 10.52 7.43 -6.15
N ILE A 277 11.41 8.35 -5.75
CA ILE A 277 12.82 8.33 -6.16
C ILE A 277 13.52 7.07 -5.65
N ASN A 278 13.36 6.76 -4.35
CA ASN A 278 14.01 5.61 -3.75
C ASN A 278 13.64 4.31 -4.49
N LEU A 279 12.36 4.12 -4.79
CA LEU A 279 11.91 2.95 -5.53
C LEU A 279 12.43 2.90 -6.97
N ALA A 280 12.35 4.01 -7.71
CA ALA A 280 12.85 4.05 -9.09
C ALA A 280 14.33 3.67 -9.15
N ARG A 281 15.13 4.13 -8.18
CA ARG A 281 16.55 3.74 -8.06
C ARG A 281 16.72 2.27 -7.72
N GLN A 282 15.98 1.73 -6.76
CA GLN A 282 16.06 0.31 -6.42
C GLN A 282 15.72 -0.57 -7.63
N GLU A 283 14.66 -0.23 -8.36
CA GLU A 283 14.23 -0.99 -9.54
C GLU A 283 15.22 -0.88 -10.69
N GLN A 284 15.78 0.31 -10.93
CA GLN A 284 16.83 0.50 -11.93
C GLN A 284 18.07 -0.35 -11.63
N ASN A 285 18.46 -0.44 -10.37
CA ASN A 285 19.57 -1.30 -9.97
C ASN A 285 19.26 -2.79 -10.16
N LEU A 286 18.05 -3.22 -9.79
CA LEU A 286 17.59 -4.59 -9.97
C LEU A 286 17.54 -4.98 -11.46
N PHE A 287 16.94 -4.15 -12.33
CA PHE A 287 16.80 -4.41 -13.76
C PHE A 287 18.15 -4.56 -14.47
N HIS A 288 19.16 -3.78 -14.04
CA HIS A 288 20.52 -3.82 -14.59
C HIS A 288 21.43 -4.84 -13.89
N GLY A 289 20.93 -5.61 -12.93
CA GLY A 289 21.74 -6.60 -12.19
C GLY A 289 22.84 -5.98 -11.32
N MET A 290 22.71 -4.71 -10.96
CA MET A 290 23.63 -4.04 -10.05
C MET A 290 23.41 -4.53 -8.61
N LYS A 291 24.44 -4.43 -7.78
CA LYS A 291 24.33 -4.77 -6.34
C LYS A 291 23.25 -3.91 -5.68
N LYS A 292 22.63 -4.45 -4.62
CA LYS A 292 21.63 -3.75 -3.80
C LYS A 292 22.12 -2.33 -3.44
N ASP A 293 21.36 -1.31 -3.84
CA ASP A 293 21.67 0.08 -3.53
C ASP A 293 21.22 0.43 -2.12
N GLU A 294 22.08 0.16 -1.16
CA GLU A 294 21.86 0.49 0.26
C GLU A 294 21.77 2.00 0.51
N ARG A 295 22.29 2.84 -0.40
CA ARG A 295 22.25 4.31 -0.25
C ARG A 295 20.85 4.85 -0.51
N SER A 296 20.11 4.26 -1.45
CA SER A 296 18.73 4.67 -1.75
C SER A 296 17.81 4.61 -0.51
N LEU A 297 17.84 3.49 0.21
CA LEU A 297 17.07 3.31 1.45
C LEU A 297 17.54 4.23 2.58
N MET A 298 18.84 4.45 2.70
CA MET A 298 19.39 5.35 3.73
C MET A 298 18.93 6.79 3.48
N ASN A 299 18.97 7.26 2.23
CA ASN A 299 18.50 8.60 1.87
C ASN A 299 16.99 8.73 2.18
N TYR A 300 16.20 7.71 1.86
CA TYR A 300 14.77 7.72 2.18
C TYR A 300 14.51 7.73 3.70
N ALA A 301 15.28 6.98 4.47
CA ALA A 301 15.19 7.02 5.93
C ALA A 301 15.56 8.40 6.51
N GLU A 302 16.49 9.12 5.90
CA GLU A 302 16.82 10.50 6.29
C GLU A 302 15.64 11.45 6.05
N ASP A 303 15.01 11.38 4.87
CA ASP A 303 13.85 12.20 4.55
C ASP A 303 12.68 11.91 5.50
N LEU A 304 12.45 10.64 5.85
CA LEU A 304 11.46 10.25 6.85
C LEU A 304 11.77 10.80 8.25
N ARG A 305 13.05 10.88 8.63
CA ARG A 305 13.46 11.48 9.91
C ARG A 305 13.20 12.99 9.96
N GLN A 306 13.38 13.68 8.83
CA GLN A 306 13.00 15.10 8.73
C GLN A 306 11.49 15.29 8.88
N ILE A 307 10.69 14.41 8.24
CA ILE A 307 9.23 14.41 8.37
C ILE A 307 8.82 14.15 9.83
N GLU A 308 9.36 13.13 10.48
CA GLU A 308 9.11 12.84 11.90
C GLU A 308 9.40 14.07 12.76
N SER A 309 10.58 14.67 12.61
CA SER A 309 11.00 15.85 13.37
C SER A 309 10.04 17.03 13.18
N ALA A 310 9.54 17.24 11.95
CA ALA A 310 8.56 18.27 11.65
C ALA A 310 7.20 17.99 12.32
N VAL A 311 6.70 16.75 12.25
CA VAL A 311 5.44 16.35 12.91
C VAL A 311 5.54 16.49 14.43
N GLU A 312 6.65 16.09 15.02
CA GLU A 312 6.91 16.29 16.45
C GLU A 312 6.95 17.77 16.83
N TRP A 313 7.61 18.61 16.03
CA TRP A 313 7.61 20.05 16.24
C TRP A 313 6.18 20.62 16.21
N PHE A 314 5.36 20.23 15.23
CA PHE A 314 3.95 20.62 15.19
C PHE A 314 3.19 20.16 16.44
N SER A 315 3.49 18.95 16.93
CA SER A 315 2.85 18.38 18.12
C SER A 315 3.21 19.18 19.38
N SER A 316 4.50 19.48 19.56
CA SER A 316 4.98 20.28 20.70
C SER A 316 4.43 21.71 20.72
N ASN A 317 4.06 22.25 19.56
CA ASN A 317 3.44 23.57 19.43
C ASN A 317 1.90 23.53 19.41
N GLY A 318 1.29 22.37 19.63
CA GLY A 318 -0.17 22.21 19.68
C GLY A 318 -0.88 22.39 18.34
N ALA A 319 -0.16 22.30 17.22
CA ALA A 319 -0.74 22.38 15.89
C ALA A 319 -1.43 21.06 15.52
N GLY A 320 -2.57 21.15 14.82
CA GLY A 320 -3.33 19.97 14.38
C GLY A 320 -2.54 19.03 13.44
N LEU A 321 -1.50 19.53 12.78
CA LEU A 321 -0.55 18.74 11.96
C LEU A 321 0.39 17.86 12.81
N GLY A 322 0.41 18.05 14.13
CA GLY A 322 1.13 17.22 15.10
C GLY A 322 0.19 16.39 15.97
N ARG A 323 -0.97 15.99 15.44
CA ARG A 323 -1.90 15.11 16.15
C ARG A 323 -1.20 13.79 16.50
N ALA A 324 -1.54 13.21 17.65
CA ALA A 324 -0.80 12.06 18.20
C ALA A 324 -0.72 10.84 17.24
N ASP A 325 -1.77 10.55 16.47
CA ASP A 325 -1.72 9.49 15.45
C ASP A 325 -0.75 9.79 14.31
N LEU A 326 -0.57 11.05 13.94
CA LEU A 326 0.38 11.46 12.89
C LEU A 326 1.82 11.31 13.37
N VAL A 327 2.09 11.65 14.64
CA VAL A 327 3.39 11.39 15.28
C VAL A 327 3.69 9.90 15.23
N ASP A 328 2.76 9.08 15.72
CA ASP A 328 2.93 7.62 15.73
C ASP A 328 3.09 7.04 14.31
N LEU A 329 2.32 7.51 13.31
CA LEU A 329 2.51 7.07 11.92
C LEU A 329 3.88 7.47 11.38
N SER A 330 4.35 8.69 11.63
CA SER A 330 5.64 9.15 11.11
C SER A 330 6.80 8.28 11.62
N LYS A 331 6.77 7.96 12.92
CA LYS A 331 7.71 7.01 13.56
C LYS A 331 7.59 5.62 12.99
N ALA A 332 6.36 5.14 12.81
CA ALA A 332 6.11 3.81 12.28
C ALA A 332 6.67 3.65 10.86
N HIS A 333 6.53 4.66 10.00
CA HIS A 333 7.11 4.66 8.65
C HIS A 333 8.64 4.66 8.68
N LEU A 334 9.27 5.51 9.49
CA LEU A 334 10.72 5.53 9.64
C LEU A 334 11.25 4.16 10.11
N ASN A 335 10.66 3.63 11.17
CA ASN A 335 11.03 2.33 11.72
C ASN A 335 10.82 1.19 10.72
N TYR A 336 9.75 1.23 9.92
CA TYR A 336 9.54 0.22 8.87
C TYR A 336 10.69 0.22 7.85
N VAL A 337 11.08 1.41 7.36
CA VAL A 337 12.17 1.55 6.38
C VAL A 337 13.53 1.18 6.97
N GLN A 338 13.79 1.56 8.23
CA GLN A 338 14.99 1.14 8.94
C GLN A 338 15.02 -0.39 9.10
N GLY A 339 13.89 -1.00 9.46
CA GLY A 339 13.74 -2.46 9.54
C GLY A 339 14.11 -3.16 8.24
N GLN A 340 13.60 -2.68 7.10
CA GLN A 340 13.96 -3.19 5.76
C GLN A 340 15.44 -3.00 5.44
N TYR A 341 16.03 -1.84 5.80
CA TYR A 341 17.46 -1.58 5.59
C TYR A 341 18.33 -2.60 6.35
N TYR A 342 18.03 -2.84 7.63
CA TYR A 342 18.76 -3.82 8.45
C TYR A 342 18.53 -5.27 7.98
N GLN A 343 17.31 -5.60 7.53
CA GLN A 343 17.01 -6.89 6.91
C GLN A 343 17.88 -7.13 5.67
N LYS A 344 18.02 -6.13 4.79
CA LYS A 344 18.88 -6.21 3.58
C LYS A 344 20.36 -6.35 3.91
N GLN A 345 20.80 -5.90 5.09
CA GLN A 345 22.15 -6.10 5.62
C GLN A 345 22.35 -7.41 6.39
N ASN A 346 21.34 -8.29 6.42
CA ASN A 346 21.35 -9.53 7.21
C ASN A 346 21.53 -9.28 8.73
N LYS A 347 21.05 -8.13 9.23
CA LYS A 347 21.04 -7.75 10.64
C LYS A 347 19.66 -8.01 11.23
N GLU A 348 19.39 -9.28 11.49
CA GLU A 348 18.06 -9.77 11.87
C GLU A 348 17.57 -9.20 13.20
N SER A 349 18.44 -9.10 14.22
CA SER A 349 18.06 -8.57 15.54
C SER A 349 17.60 -7.11 15.45
N GLU A 350 18.34 -6.28 14.73
CA GLU A 350 18.00 -4.87 14.51
C GLU A 350 16.73 -4.76 13.67
N SER A 351 16.62 -5.53 12.59
CA SER A 351 15.43 -5.57 11.74
C SER A 351 14.18 -5.93 12.54
N GLN A 352 14.26 -6.96 13.38
CA GLN A 352 13.17 -7.39 14.25
C GLN A 352 12.77 -6.30 15.27
N GLN A 353 13.74 -5.59 15.84
CA GLN A 353 13.46 -4.48 16.75
C GLN A 353 12.66 -3.39 16.04
N PHE A 354 13.15 -2.93 14.88
CA PHE A 354 12.51 -1.87 14.11
C PHE A 354 11.11 -2.25 13.61
N PHE A 355 10.91 -3.48 13.11
CA PHE A 355 9.57 -3.93 12.71
C PHE A 355 8.62 -4.04 13.90
N ASN A 356 9.10 -4.45 15.07
CA ASN A 356 8.29 -4.46 16.29
C ASN A 356 7.89 -3.03 16.71
N GLU A 357 8.81 -2.08 16.71
CA GLU A 357 8.51 -0.68 17.03
C GLU A 357 7.51 -0.07 16.02
N SER A 358 7.72 -0.31 14.72
CA SER A 358 6.81 0.11 13.67
C SER A 358 5.40 -0.47 13.83
N MET A 359 5.30 -1.78 14.12
CA MET A 359 4.02 -2.45 14.37
C MET A 359 3.29 -1.86 15.58
N GLN A 360 4.00 -1.58 16.67
CA GLN A 360 3.41 -1.00 17.88
C GLN A 360 2.87 0.41 17.63
N GLN A 361 3.63 1.25 16.94
CA GLN A 361 3.27 2.65 16.66
C GLN A 361 2.13 2.76 15.64
N SER A 362 2.18 1.99 14.55
CA SER A 362 1.09 1.94 13.56
C SER A 362 -0.22 1.43 14.16
N LYS A 363 -0.15 0.41 15.02
CA LYS A 363 -1.30 -0.05 15.80
C LYS A 363 -1.84 1.04 16.72
N ALA A 364 -0.99 1.71 17.49
CA ALA A 364 -1.41 2.78 18.40
C ALA A 364 -2.13 3.91 17.65
N ALA A 365 -1.61 4.30 16.49
CA ALA A 365 -2.24 5.29 15.65
C ALA A 365 -3.56 4.81 15.04
N TRP A 366 -3.65 3.55 14.62
CA TRP A 366 -4.90 2.93 14.17
C TRP A 366 -5.95 2.94 15.28
N GLU A 367 -5.58 2.57 16.51
CA GLU A 367 -6.46 2.59 17.69
C GLU A 367 -6.94 4.02 17.97
N LEU A 368 -6.04 5.01 17.99
CA LEU A 368 -6.41 6.43 18.15
C LEU A 368 -7.38 6.91 17.06
N ARG A 369 -7.13 6.54 15.81
CA ARG A 369 -7.99 6.91 14.67
C ARG A 369 -9.39 6.32 14.81
N ILE A 370 -9.50 5.02 15.05
CA ILE A 370 -10.81 4.33 15.10
C ILE A 370 -11.58 4.62 16.40
N ASP A 371 -10.89 4.79 17.54
CA ASP A 371 -11.51 4.98 18.85
C ASP A 371 -11.88 6.43 19.15
N GLN A 372 -11.05 7.38 18.71
CA GLN A 372 -11.16 8.78 19.12
C GLN A 372 -11.43 9.71 17.95
N TYR A 373 -10.66 9.63 16.87
CA TYR A 373 -10.72 10.64 15.81
C TYR A 373 -11.87 10.42 14.84
N TYR A 374 -12.14 9.17 14.46
CA TYR A 374 -13.23 8.86 13.55
C TYR A 374 -14.61 9.18 14.15
N PRO A 375 -14.94 8.81 15.41
CA PRO A 375 -16.21 9.22 16.02
C PRO A 375 -16.40 10.73 16.16
N ARG A 376 -15.29 11.48 16.27
CA ARG A 376 -15.24 12.95 16.33
C ARG A 376 -15.24 13.61 14.95
N GLY A 377 -15.14 12.83 13.86
CA GLY A 377 -15.05 13.33 12.49
C GLY A 377 -13.71 13.98 12.13
N THR A 378 -12.66 13.74 12.91
CA THR A 378 -11.31 14.27 12.65
C THR A 378 -10.40 13.29 11.90
N ALA A 379 -10.82 12.03 11.76
CA ALA A 379 -10.22 11.05 10.85
C ALA A 379 -11.33 10.44 9.99
N ASN A 380 -11.04 10.11 8.74
CA ASN A 380 -11.96 9.41 7.85
C ASN A 380 -11.65 7.90 7.79
N LEU A 381 -12.45 7.14 7.06
CA LEU A 381 -12.22 5.70 6.89
C LEU A 381 -10.92 5.40 6.13
N HIS A 382 -10.51 6.30 5.22
CA HIS A 382 -9.24 6.19 4.53
C HIS A 382 -8.05 6.29 5.50
N ASP A 383 -8.05 7.24 6.44
CA ASP A 383 -7.04 7.37 7.49
C ASP A 383 -6.97 6.09 8.35
N ILE A 384 -8.12 5.52 8.72
CA ILE A 384 -8.13 4.26 9.47
C ILE A 384 -7.56 3.12 8.62
N THR A 385 -7.84 3.13 7.31
CA THR A 385 -7.37 2.11 6.39
C THR A 385 -5.86 2.17 6.22
N THR A 386 -5.29 3.33 5.93
CA THR A 386 -3.83 3.52 5.76
C THR A 386 -3.03 3.11 7.00
N SER A 387 -3.50 3.43 8.21
CA SER A 387 -2.83 2.99 9.44
C SER A 387 -2.96 1.49 9.69
N TRP A 388 -4.10 0.87 9.36
CA TRP A 388 -4.28 -0.58 9.48
C TRP A 388 -3.34 -1.32 8.55
N ILE A 389 -3.20 -0.82 7.32
CA ILE A 389 -2.25 -1.39 6.38
C ILE A 389 -0.84 -1.29 7.01
N LEU A 390 -0.47 -0.16 7.67
CA LEU A 390 0.85 0.06 8.33
C LEU A 390 1.18 -1.02 9.31
N TRP A 391 0.19 -1.24 10.14
CA TRP A 391 0.22 -2.27 11.13
C TRP A 391 0.35 -3.67 10.52
N ASN A 392 -0.36 -3.94 9.42
CA ASN A 392 -0.36 -5.24 8.77
C ASN A 392 0.98 -5.60 8.11
N ALA A 393 1.66 -4.68 7.39
CA ALA A 393 2.98 -5.03 6.85
C ALA A 393 4.05 -5.15 7.92
N SER A 394 4.12 -4.23 8.88
CA SER A 394 5.10 -4.34 9.97
C SER A 394 4.87 -5.62 10.78
N GLY A 395 3.60 -6.00 10.98
CA GLY A 395 3.23 -7.25 11.62
C GLY A 395 3.61 -8.49 10.80
N THR A 396 3.52 -8.42 9.47
CA THR A 396 3.87 -9.53 8.59
C THR A 396 5.38 -9.75 8.53
N GLU A 397 6.17 -8.69 8.31
CA GLU A 397 7.64 -8.75 8.35
C GLU A 397 8.14 -9.30 9.71
N LEU A 398 7.55 -8.82 10.82
CA LEU A 398 7.89 -9.32 12.15
C LEU A 398 7.50 -10.81 12.32
N SER A 399 6.40 -11.24 11.72
CA SER A 399 5.93 -12.63 11.79
C SER A 399 6.85 -13.59 11.05
N GLU A 400 7.46 -13.15 9.94
CA GLU A 400 8.46 -13.91 9.19
C GLU A 400 9.75 -14.10 9.99
N LEU A 401 10.24 -13.02 10.63
CA LEU A 401 11.43 -13.08 11.49
C LEU A 401 11.17 -13.83 12.80
N LYS A 402 9.94 -13.75 13.33
CA LYS A 402 9.57 -14.31 14.63
C LYS A 402 8.30 -15.15 14.56
N SER A 403 8.46 -16.36 14.04
CA SER A 403 7.39 -17.36 13.88
C SER A 403 6.58 -17.64 15.16
N SER A 404 7.21 -17.57 16.34
CA SER A 404 6.53 -17.74 17.64
C SER A 404 5.44 -16.69 17.94
N GLN A 405 5.49 -15.52 17.31
CA GLN A 405 4.53 -14.42 17.48
C GLN A 405 3.61 -14.24 16.27
N SER A 406 3.92 -14.87 15.13
CA SER A 406 3.10 -14.87 13.90
C SER A 406 1.63 -15.12 14.21
N ALA A 407 1.45 -15.99 15.20
CA ALA A 407 0.27 -16.24 15.97
C ALA A 407 -0.50 -14.96 16.32
N THR A 408 -0.54 -14.67 17.60
CA THR A 408 -0.64 -13.35 18.18
C THR A 408 -0.94 -12.24 17.18
N ILE A 409 0.03 -11.89 16.34
CA ILE A 409 -0.04 -10.79 15.36
C ILE A 409 -1.24 -10.94 14.40
N LYS A 410 -1.38 -12.08 13.71
CA LYS A 410 -2.45 -12.25 12.71
C LYS A 410 -3.85 -12.02 13.25
N LYS A 411 -4.19 -12.52 14.45
CA LYS A 411 -5.57 -12.32 14.96
C LYS A 411 -5.78 -10.91 15.47
N GLU A 412 -4.75 -10.20 15.93
CA GLU A 412 -4.94 -8.77 16.17
C GLU A 412 -5.31 -8.06 14.86
N LEU A 413 -4.58 -8.36 13.78
CA LEU A 413 -4.83 -7.79 12.45
C LEU A 413 -6.23 -8.14 11.93
N THR A 414 -6.63 -9.41 11.98
CA THR A 414 -7.97 -9.85 11.60
C THR A 414 -9.05 -9.19 12.46
N SER A 415 -8.84 -9.11 13.78
CA SER A 415 -9.79 -8.46 14.69
C SER A 415 -9.90 -6.96 14.43
N GLY A 416 -8.79 -6.30 14.08
CA GLY A 416 -8.77 -4.89 13.69
C GLY A 416 -9.56 -4.66 12.40
N LEU A 417 -9.32 -5.50 11.38
CA LEU A 417 -10.02 -5.40 10.11
C LEU A 417 -11.52 -5.69 10.24
N ASP A 418 -11.91 -6.71 11.02
CA ASP A 418 -13.32 -6.99 11.30
C ASP A 418 -13.98 -5.82 12.01
N ARG A 419 -13.26 -5.14 12.90
CA ARG A 419 -13.75 -3.94 13.57
C ARG A 419 -13.94 -2.78 12.57
N MET A 420 -13.04 -2.61 11.61
CA MET A 420 -13.18 -1.61 10.55
C MET A 420 -14.38 -1.89 9.65
N VAL A 421 -14.58 -3.14 9.24
CA VAL A 421 -15.75 -3.57 8.44
C VAL A 421 -17.04 -3.27 9.19
N ASN A 422 -17.14 -3.68 10.46
CA ASN A 422 -18.32 -3.36 11.29
C ASN A 422 -18.54 -1.85 11.44
N THR A 423 -17.48 -1.06 11.48
CA THR A 423 -17.59 0.40 11.53
C THR A 423 -18.11 0.95 10.20
N ALA A 424 -17.61 0.45 9.07
CA ALA A 424 -18.06 0.83 7.74
C ALA A 424 -19.54 0.45 7.50
N ASP A 425 -19.95 -0.75 7.93
CA ASP A 425 -21.33 -1.26 7.82
C ASP A 425 -22.36 -0.42 8.60
N GLN A 426 -21.92 0.29 9.65
CA GLN A 426 -22.77 1.17 10.44
C GLN A 426 -23.00 2.53 9.79
N ILE A 427 -22.28 2.85 8.70
CA ILE A 427 -22.39 4.13 8.01
C ILE A 427 -23.58 4.11 7.07
N THR A 428 -24.51 5.04 7.26
CA THR A 428 -25.51 5.36 6.25
C THR A 428 -25.01 6.48 5.37
N ASP A 429 -24.41 6.15 4.22
CA ASP A 429 -23.97 7.16 3.26
C ASP A 429 -25.15 7.68 2.43
N ARG A 430 -25.73 8.80 2.88
CA ARG A 430 -26.88 9.43 2.19
C ARG A 430 -26.49 10.22 0.94
N ARG A 431 -25.21 10.51 0.70
CA ARG A 431 -24.75 11.41 -0.37
C ARG A 431 -23.73 10.80 -1.32
N GLY A 432 -23.36 9.53 -1.11
CA GLY A 432 -22.39 8.81 -1.93
C GLY A 432 -20.95 9.30 -1.74
N ARG A 433 -20.66 10.01 -0.63
CA ARG A 433 -19.33 10.57 -0.36
C ARG A 433 -18.40 9.56 0.32
N LEU A 434 -18.96 8.62 1.07
CA LEU A 434 -18.25 7.60 1.82
C LEU A 434 -18.32 6.23 1.15
N ALA A 435 -19.12 6.09 0.09
CA ALA A 435 -19.28 4.85 -0.65
C ALA A 435 -17.92 4.27 -1.07
N GLY A 436 -17.04 5.09 -1.66
CA GLY A 436 -15.69 4.68 -2.04
C GLY A 436 -14.90 4.10 -0.86
N ASP A 437 -14.88 4.78 0.28
CA ASP A 437 -14.17 4.33 1.49
C ASP A 437 -14.79 3.05 2.08
N ILE A 438 -16.12 2.94 2.09
CA ILE A 438 -16.82 1.74 2.56
C ILE A 438 -16.45 0.55 1.67
N SER A 439 -16.55 0.72 0.35
CA SER A 439 -16.16 -0.31 -0.61
C SER A 439 -14.68 -0.65 -0.52
N MET A 440 -13.82 0.31 -0.18
CA MET A 440 -12.39 0.09 0.05
C MET A 440 -12.17 -0.86 1.23
N VAL A 441 -12.84 -0.63 2.37
CA VAL A 441 -12.74 -1.50 3.54
C VAL A 441 -13.25 -2.92 3.23
N HIS A 442 -14.35 -3.06 2.50
CA HIS A 442 -14.86 -4.38 2.09
C HIS A 442 -13.94 -5.08 1.08
N CYS A 443 -13.38 -4.35 0.11
CA CYS A 443 -12.45 -4.92 -0.85
C CYS A 443 -11.16 -5.36 -0.15
N LEU A 444 -10.67 -4.59 0.83
CA LEU A 444 -9.55 -4.96 1.67
C LEU A 444 -9.82 -6.26 2.43
N LYS A 445 -11.01 -6.39 3.05
CA LYS A 445 -11.42 -7.64 3.71
C LYS A 445 -11.42 -8.84 2.78
N ASN A 446 -11.92 -8.66 1.56
CA ASN A 446 -11.92 -9.72 0.56
C ASN A 446 -10.51 -10.07 0.09
N SER A 447 -9.64 -9.07 -0.04
CA SER A 447 -8.24 -9.30 -0.41
C SER A 447 -7.50 -10.16 0.62
N GLU A 448 -7.67 -9.85 1.91
CA GLU A 448 -7.10 -10.67 3.00
C GLU A 448 -7.61 -12.11 2.95
N PHE A 449 -8.90 -12.29 2.68
CA PHE A 449 -9.47 -13.62 2.50
C PHE A 449 -8.80 -14.40 1.36
N LEU A 450 -8.48 -13.76 0.23
CA LEU A 450 -7.80 -14.42 -0.89
C LEU A 450 -6.37 -14.83 -0.51
N ILE A 451 -5.64 -13.98 0.22
CA ILE A 451 -4.28 -14.28 0.71
C ILE A 451 -4.30 -15.49 1.65
N GLU A 452 -5.28 -15.56 2.55
CA GLU A 452 -5.46 -16.72 3.43
C GLU A 452 -5.77 -17.99 2.65
N LEU A 453 -6.62 -17.88 1.62
CA LEU A 453 -7.01 -19.00 0.79
C LEU A 453 -5.83 -19.57 0.00
N GLU A 454 -5.02 -18.69 -0.59
CA GLU A 454 -3.85 -19.09 -1.36
C GLU A 454 -2.78 -19.76 -0.50
N ASN A 455 -2.51 -19.19 0.69
CA ASN A 455 -1.61 -19.78 1.68
C ASN A 455 -2.09 -21.16 2.19
N SER A 456 -3.40 -21.41 2.16
CA SER A 456 -3.98 -22.70 2.53
C SER A 456 -3.89 -23.74 1.41
N GLN A 457 -3.68 -23.34 0.16
CA GLN A 457 -3.53 -24.24 -1.00
C GLN A 457 -2.08 -24.65 -1.26
N LYS A 458 -1.10 -23.87 -0.78
CA LYS A 458 0.34 -24.16 -0.90
C LYS A 458 0.88 -25.12 0.17
N LYS A 459 0.11 -25.38 1.24
CA LYS A 459 0.39 -26.36 2.29
C LYS A 459 -0.27 -27.69 1.96
#